data_AF-A0A832CI38-F1
#
_entry.id   AF-A0A832CI38-F1
#
_cell.length_a   1.000
_cell.length_b   1.000
_cell.length_c   1.000
_cell.angle_alpha   90.00
_cell.angle_beta   90.00
_cell.angle_gamma   90.00
#
_symmetry.space_group_name_H-M   'P 1'
#
loop_
_entity.id
_entity.type
_entity.pdbx_description
1 polymer ?
#
loop_
_entity_poly.entity_id
_entity_poly.type
_entity_poly.pdbx_seq_one_letter_code
_entity_poly.pdbx_strand_id
1 'polypeptide(L)' 'MKIKKITIHNFRSIKEESFNLENFSLLIGENNSGKSNLINALRAFYENDGAKYKDSIDFPKFDTDDNESWVEM' A
#
# COMPACT_ATOMS: atom_id res chain seq x y z
N MET A 1 -2.32 -14.84 13.46
CA MET A 1 -1.19 -14.95 12.51
C MET A 1 -0.47 -13.61 12.50
N LYS A 2 0.87 -13.56 12.45
CA LYS A 2 1.63 -12.30 12.39
C LYS A 2 2.07 -12.04 10.96
N ILE A 3 1.83 -10.84 10.44
CA ILE A 3 2.32 -10.40 9.13
C ILE A 3 3.85 -10.30 9.21
N LYS A 4 4.55 -10.90 8.26
CA LYS A 4 6.02 -10.85 8.17
C LYS A 4 6.52 -10.03 7.00
N LYS A 5 5.78 -10.04 5.90
CA LYS A 5 6.10 -9.29 4.69
C LYS A 5 4.81 -8.65 4.19
N ILE A 6 4.91 -7.48 3.58
CA ILE A 6 3.84 -6.87 2.80
C ILE A 6 4.46 -6.52 1.46
N THR A 7 3.82 -6.91 0.37
CA THR A 7 4.15 -6.45 -0.98
C THR A 7 2.97 -5.63 -1.50
N ILE A 8 3.23 -4.43 -2.00
CA ILE A 8 2.23 -3.53 -2.59
C ILE A 8 2.60 -3.31 -4.04
N HIS A 9 1.66 -3.61 -4.92
CA HIS A 9 1.77 -3.38 -6.36
C HIS A 9 0.73 -2.35 -6.79
N ASN A 10 1.19 -1.29 -7.48
CA ASN A 10 0.38 -0.21 -8.05
C ASN A 10 -0.69 0.36 -7.10
N PHE A 11 -0.26 1.07 -6.06
CA PHE A 11 -1.18 1.80 -5.16
C PHE A 11 -0.74 3.25 -4.96
N ARG A 12 -1.51 4.18 -5.52
CA ARG A 12 -1.28 5.63 -5.48
C ARG A 12 0.13 6.00 -5.96
N SER A 13 1.06 6.29 -5.04
CA SER A 13 2.44 6.66 -5.34
C SER A 13 3.42 5.49 -5.28
N ILE A 14 2.94 4.29 -4.95
CA ILE A 14 3.74 3.07 -4.82
C ILE A 14 3.59 2.28 -6.12
N LYS A 15 4.70 2.09 -6.85
CA LYS A 15 4.73 1.22 -8.05
C LYS A 15 4.87 -0.24 -7.62
N GLU A 16 5.94 -0.56 -6.91
CA GLU A 16 6.21 -1.90 -6.38
C GLU A 16 7.08 -1.74 -5.13
N GLU A 17 6.58 -2.11 -3.96
CA GLU A 17 7.37 -2.05 -2.73
C GLU A 17 7.08 -3.23 -1.80
N SER A 18 8.15 -3.74 -1.17
CA SER A 18 8.11 -4.84 -0.22
C SER A 18 8.64 -4.40 1.15
N PHE A 19 7.84 -4.60 2.20
CA PHE A 19 8.16 -4.25 3.58
C PHE A 19 8.26 -5.51 4.44
N ASN A 20 9.42 -5.75 5.05
CA ASN A 20 9.53 -6.76 6.09
C ASN A 20 9.10 -6.15 7.43
N LEU A 21 8.23 -6.84 8.15
CA LEU A 21 7.68 -6.38 9.42
C LEU A 21 8.20 -7.22 10.58
N GLU A 22 8.60 -6.52 11.63
CA GLU A 22 8.90 -7.06 12.95
C GLU A 22 7.78 -6.73 13.95
N ASN A 23 7.87 -7.25 15.17
CA ASN A 23 6.93 -6.94 16.26
C ASN A 23 6.78 -5.43 16.50
N PHE A 24 7.82 -4.66 16.19
CA PHE A 24 7.81 -3.21 16.18
C PHE A 24 8.54 -2.73 14.92
N SER A 25 7.84 -1.95 14.11
CA SER A 25 8.38 -1.38 12.87
C SER A 25 8.08 0.11 12.85
N LEU A 26 9.04 0.91 12.37
CA LEU A 26 8.90 2.36 12.27
C LEU A 26 8.83 2.77 10.80
N LEU A 27 7.83 3.58 10.47
CA LEU A 27 7.68 4.17 9.15
C LEU A 27 8.15 5.63 9.18
N ILE A 28 9.35 5.88 8.65
CA ILE A 28 10.04 7.19 8.71
C ILE A 28 10.24 7.72 7.29
N GLY A 29 10.16 9.04 7.13
CA GLY A 29 10.37 9.72 5.85
C GLY A 29 9.78 11.12 5.86
N GLU A 30 10.15 11.95 4.89
CA GLU A 30 9.67 13.33 4.75
C GLU A 30 8.15 13.40 4.57
N ASN A 31 7.54 14.55 4.88
CA ASN A 31 6.12 14.72 4.61
C ASN A 31 5.83 14.48 3.12
N ASN A 32 4.68 13.88 2.80
CA ASN A 32 4.29 13.53 1.45
C ASN A 32 5.12 12.42 0.75
N SER A 33 6.06 11.76 1.44
CA SER A 33 6.86 10.65 0.87
C SER A 33 6.11 9.33 0.65
N GLY A 34 4.77 9.32 0.68
CA GLY A 34 3.97 8.10 0.50
C GLY A 34 3.76 7.24 1.75
N LYS A 35 4.22 7.65 2.94
CA LYS A 35 4.01 6.89 4.20
C LYS A 35 2.53 6.55 4.46
N SER A 36 1.64 7.54 4.30
CA SER A 36 0.20 7.30 4.47
C SER A 36 -0.38 6.39 3.38
N ASN A 37 0.27 6.25 2.22
CA ASN A 37 -0.19 5.36 1.16
C ASN A 37 0.03 3.89 1.53
N LEU A 38 1.15 3.54 2.19
CA LEU A 38 1.34 2.21 2.78
C LEU A 38 0.21 1.84 3.75
N ILE A 39 -0.11 2.73 4.69
CA ILE A 39 -1.19 2.50 5.66
C ILE A 39 -2.56 2.40 4.97
N ASN A 40 -2.82 3.26 3.98
CA ASN A 40 -4.09 3.25 3.26
C ASN A 40 -4.26 2.01 2.37
N ALA A 41 -3.19 1.49 1.76
CA ALA A 41 -3.22 0.24 1.00
C ALA A 41 -3.67 -0.92 1.90
N LEU A 42 -3.07 -1.03 3.10
CA LEU A 42 -3.47 -2.03 4.08
C LEU A 42 -4.94 -1.88 4.49
N ARG A 43 -5.41 -0.66 4.75
CA ARG A 43 -6.82 -0.42 5.11
C ARG A 43 -7.78 -0.76 3.98
N ALA A 44 -7.43 -0.39 2.75
CA ALA A 44 -8.23 -0.65 1.55
C ALA A 44 -8.42 -2.14 1.29
N PHE A 45 -7.35 -2.94 1.48
CA PHE A 45 -7.37 -4.38 1.25
C PHE A 45 -8.11 -5.17 2.32
N TYR A 46 -8.05 -4.73 3.59
CA TYR A 46 -8.83 -5.35 4.67
C TYR A 46 -10.28 -4.85 4.74
N GLU A 47 -10.69 -3.93 3.86
CA GLU A 47 -11.94 -3.18 3.93
C GLU A 47 -12.24 -2.60 5.33
N ASN A 48 -11.18 -2.33 6.11
CA ASN A 48 -11.34 -1.94 7.50
C ASN A 48 -11.87 -0.51 7.57
N ASP A 49 -12.79 -0.25 8.50
CA ASP A 49 -13.52 1.02 8.64
C ASP A 49 -14.25 1.50 7.38
N GLY A 50 -14.59 0.59 6.44
CA GLY A 50 -15.27 0.95 5.19
C GLY A 50 -14.37 1.62 4.16
N ALA A 51 -13.05 1.63 4.37
CA ALA A 51 -12.08 2.01 3.34
C ALA A 51 -12.05 0.93 2.26
N LYS A 52 -12.84 1.10 1.19
CA LYS A 52 -12.80 0.24 0.00
C LYS A 52 -11.88 0.87 -1.03
N TYR A 53 -11.11 0.00 -1.70
CA TYR A 53 -10.33 0.37 -2.87
C TYR A 53 -11.23 0.98 -3.95
N LYS A 54 -10.77 2.07 -4.57
CA LYS A 54 -11.46 2.75 -5.67
C LYS A 54 -10.45 3.15 -6.75
N ASP A 55 -10.53 2.50 -7.91
CA ASP A 55 -9.66 2.78 -9.07
C ASP A 55 -9.46 4.28 -9.34
N SER A 56 -10.53 5.06 -9.30
CA SER A 56 -10.49 6.50 -9.63
C SER A 56 -9.60 7.35 -8.72
N ILE A 57 -9.24 6.85 -7.53
CA ILE A 57 -8.42 7.57 -6.55
C ILE A 57 -7.18 6.78 -6.10
N ASP A 58 -7.24 5.45 -6.10
CA ASP A 58 -6.23 4.57 -5.53
C ASP A 58 -5.32 3.95 -6.60
N PHE A 59 -5.78 3.80 -7.84
CA PHE A 59 -4.89 3.37 -8.93
C PHE A 59 -3.85 4.48 -9.22
N PRO A 60 -2.59 4.12 -9.52
CA PRO A 60 -1.57 5.10 -9.83
C PRO A 60 -1.94 6.07 -10.96
N LYS A 61 -1.45 7.30 -10.84
CA LYS A 61 -1.58 8.33 -11.89
C LYS A 61 -0.36 8.41 -12.80
N PHE A 62 0.65 7.60 -12.54
CA PHE A 62 1.83 7.43 -13.38
C PHE A 62 1.67 6.20 -14.27
N ASP A 63 2.51 6.07 -15.29
CA ASP A 63 2.47 4.92 -16.20
C ASP A 63 2.88 3.61 -15.47
N THR A 64 1.98 2.63 -15.49
CA THR A 64 2.17 1.29 -14.91
C THR A 64 2.51 0.28 -16.00
N ASP A 65 3.18 -0.82 -15.63
CA ASP A 65 3.57 -1.87 -16.59
C ASP A 65 2.39 -2.83 -16.92
N ASP A 66 1.36 -2.83 -16.07
CA ASP A 66 0.09 -3.56 -16.20
C ASP A 66 -1.08 -2.75 -15.59
N ASN A 67 -2.29 -3.31 -15.60
CA ASN A 67 -3.50 -2.71 -15.03
C ASN A 67 -3.95 -3.41 -13.75
N GLU A 68 -3.01 -3.98 -12.99
CA GLU A 68 -3.31 -4.68 -11.76
C GLU A 68 -2.96 -3.81 -10.55
N SER A 69 -3.69 -3.98 -9.44
CA SER A 69 -3.41 -3.36 -8.14
C SER A 69 -3.75 -4.36 -7.05
N TRP A 70 -2.74 -4.76 -6.27
CA TRP A 70 -2.89 -5.79 -5.26
C TRP A 70 -1.95 -5.56 -4.06
N VAL A 71 -2.32 -6.16 -2.93
CA VAL A 71 -1.49 -6.22 -1.73
C VAL A 71 -1.38 -7.69 -1.32
N GLU A 72 -0.15 -8.17 -1.16
CA GLU A 72 0.18 -9.52 -0.70
C GLU A 72 0.84 -9.45 0.69
N MET A 73 0.56 -10.40 1.58
CA MET A 73 1.02 -10.41 2.99
C MET A 73 1.39 -11.79 3.51
#